data_AF-A0A9E0WF56-F1
#
_entry.id   AF-A0A9E0WF56-F1
#
_cell.length_a   1.000
_cell.length_b   1.000
_cell.length_c   1.000
_cell.angle_alpha   90.00
_cell.angle_beta   90.00
_cell.angle_gamma   90.00
#
_symmetry.space_group_name_H-M   'P 1'
#
loop_
_entity.id
_entity.type
_entity.pdbx_description
1 polymer ?
#
loop_
_entity_poly.entity_id
_entity_poly.type
_entity_poly.pdbx_seq_one_letter_code
_entity_poly.pdbx_strand_id
1 'polypeptide(L)'
;MALETPSSTQQVETSQPAANEDPFLWLEEVEGEQALAWVRSQNERSLSELESRPDYADNLAKATAIATSKERIAYGTIRDGYVY
;
A
#
# COMPACT_ATOMS: atom_id res chain seq x y z
N MET A 1 -46.44 -25.11 33.82
CA MET A 1 -45.30 -24.42 34.44
C MET A 1 -44.09 -25.32 34.20
N ALA A 2 -43.12 -24.82 33.43
CA ALA A 2 -42.16 -25.61 32.66
C ALA A 2 -40.98 -26.17 33.49
N LEU A 3 -40.40 -27.24 32.97
CA LEU A 3 -39.30 -28.06 33.50
C LEU A 3 -37.98 -27.27 33.61
N GLU A 4 -37.26 -27.49 34.70
CA GLU A 4 -35.88 -27.05 34.89
C GLU A 4 -34.91 -27.99 34.16
N THR A 5 -34.08 -27.41 33.29
CA THR A 5 -32.72 -27.90 33.00
C THR A 5 -31.81 -26.67 32.89
N PRO A 6 -30.81 -26.46 33.77
CA PRO A 6 -29.72 -25.57 33.43
C PRO A 6 -28.76 -26.33 32.52
N SER A 7 -28.87 -26.11 31.21
CA SER A 7 -27.80 -26.47 30.28
C SER A 7 -26.61 -25.58 30.60
N SER A 8 -25.65 -26.12 31.33
CA SER A 8 -24.32 -25.54 31.52
C SER A 8 -23.61 -25.53 30.16
N THR A 9 -23.80 -24.45 29.40
CA THR A 9 -22.90 -24.13 28.28
C THR A 9 -21.71 -23.46 28.90
N GLN A 10 -20.69 -24.25 29.21
CA GLN A 10 -19.38 -23.75 29.58
C GLN A 10 -18.85 -22.94 28.40
N GLN A 11 -18.96 -21.61 28.51
CA GLN A 11 -18.27 -20.69 27.63
C GLN A 11 -16.79 -21.00 27.76
N VAL A 12 -16.20 -21.50 26.69
CA VAL A 12 -14.77 -21.60 26.56
C VAL A 12 -14.28 -20.16 26.46
N GLU A 13 -13.93 -19.58 27.61
CA GLU A 13 -13.13 -18.36 27.68
C GLU A 13 -11.80 -18.68 26.99
N THR A 14 -11.76 -18.45 25.69
CA THR A 14 -10.51 -18.28 24.97
C THR A 14 -9.88 -17.02 25.54
N SER A 15 -9.11 -17.19 26.60
CA SER A 15 -8.14 -16.22 27.09
C SER A 15 -7.08 -16.12 26.00
N GLN A 16 -7.41 -15.35 24.96
CA GLN A 16 -6.47 -14.96 23.94
C GLN A 16 -5.37 -14.18 24.68
N PRO A 17 -4.10 -14.62 24.61
CA PRO A 17 -3.03 -13.78 25.12
C PRO A 17 -3.16 -12.46 24.37
N ALA A 18 -3.03 -11.33 25.07
CA ALA A 18 -2.90 -10.02 24.46
C ALA A 18 -1.67 -10.07 23.54
N ALA A 19 -1.90 -10.49 22.30
CA ALA A 19 -0.93 -10.46 21.25
C ALA A 19 -0.64 -8.99 21.03
N ASN A 20 0.62 -8.59 21.25
CA ASN A 20 1.20 -7.31 20.86
C ASN A 20 0.34 -6.63 19.78
N GLU A 21 -0.42 -5.62 20.17
CA GLU A 21 -1.17 -4.79 19.22
C GLU A 21 -0.18 -4.27 18.19
N ASP A 22 -0.49 -4.43 16.90
CA ASP A 22 0.38 -3.95 15.83
C ASP A 22 0.54 -2.42 15.97
N PRO A 23 1.75 -1.92 16.26
CA PRO A 23 1.98 -0.49 16.49
C PRO A 23 1.72 0.37 15.23
N PHE A 24 1.57 -0.27 14.07
CA PHE A 24 1.34 0.36 12.78
C PHE A 24 -0.05 0.09 12.20
N LEU A 25 -0.99 -0.48 12.96
CA LEU A 25 -2.35 -0.78 12.50
C LEU A 25 -3.04 0.44 11.84
N TRP A 26 -2.78 1.65 12.34
CA TRP A 26 -3.33 2.90 11.80
C TRP A 26 -2.83 3.28 10.40
N LEU A 27 -1.74 2.66 9.90
CA LEU A 27 -1.29 2.83 8.52
C LEU A 27 -2.19 2.10 7.51
N GLU A 28 -3.03 1.17 7.96
CA GLU A 28 -3.99 0.47 7.08
C GLU A 28 -5.13 1.39 6.61
N GLU A 29 -5.43 2.45 7.37
CA GLU A 29 -6.37 3.48 6.97
C GLU A 29 -5.71 4.43 5.96
N VAL A 30 -5.66 4.00 4.69
CA VAL A 30 -4.90 4.66 3.61
C VAL A 30 -5.28 6.12 3.34
N GLU A 31 -6.52 6.51 3.67
CA GLU A 31 -7.02 7.88 3.54
C GLU A 31 -6.94 8.68 4.85
N GLY A 32 -6.53 8.05 5.95
CA GLY A 32 -6.47 8.65 7.28
C GLY A 32 -5.42 9.75 7.38
N GLU A 33 -5.75 10.85 8.04
CA GLU A 33 -4.85 12.00 8.17
C GLU A 33 -3.51 11.64 8.82
N GLN A 34 -3.53 10.77 9.84
CA GLN A 34 -2.33 10.28 10.51
C GLN A 34 -1.44 9.47 9.55
N ALA A 35 -2.03 8.50 8.84
CA ALA A 35 -1.35 7.68 7.83
C ALA A 35 -0.70 8.55 6.75
N LEU A 36 -1.45 9.48 6.19
CA LEU A 36 -0.98 10.38 5.15
C LEU A 36 0.13 11.32 5.65
N ALA A 37 0.02 11.86 6.87
CA ALA A 37 1.07 12.71 7.45
C ALA A 37 2.38 11.93 7.63
N TRP A 38 2.30 10.69 8.10
CA TRP A 38 3.47 9.83 8.25
C TRP A 38 4.09 9.47 6.90
N VAL A 39 3.30 9.03 5.91
CA VAL A 39 3.81 8.69 4.57
C VAL A 39 4.51 9.90 3.93
N ARG A 40 3.95 11.11 4.05
CA ARG A 40 4.60 12.33 3.56
C ARG A 40 5.97 12.55 4.21
N SER A 41 6.09 12.35 5.52
CA SER A 41 7.37 12.46 6.23
C SER A 41 8.41 11.44 5.75
N GLN A 42 7.98 10.19 5.47
CA GLN A 42 8.87 9.15 4.97
C GLN A 42 9.29 9.42 3.51
N ASN A 43 8.37 9.95 2.70
CA ASN A 43 8.67 10.39 1.34
C ASN A 43 9.67 11.53 1.34
N GLU A 44 9.50 12.55 2.19
CA GLU A 44 10.45 13.67 2.29
C GLU A 44 11.85 13.19 2.69
N ARG A 45 11.93 12.32 3.69
CA ARG A 45 13.19 11.70 4.12
C ARG A 45 13.89 10.98 2.97
N SER A 46 13.18 10.09 2.29
CA SER A 46 13.76 9.25 1.24
C SER A 46 14.05 10.02 -0.04
N LEU A 47 13.17 10.93 -0.46
CA LEU A 47 13.40 11.80 -1.61
C LEU A 47 14.62 12.69 -1.39
N SER A 48 14.76 13.32 -0.22
CA SER A 48 15.93 14.15 0.09
C SER A 48 17.24 13.37 -0.05
N GLU A 49 17.27 12.13 0.44
CA GLU A 49 18.42 11.24 0.28
C GLU A 49 18.70 10.93 -1.20
N LEU A 50 17.69 10.51 -1.95
CA LEU A 50 17.84 10.12 -3.36
C LEU A 50 18.22 11.30 -4.26
N GLU A 51 17.60 12.45 -4.08
CA GLU A 51 17.81 13.67 -4.87
C GLU A 51 19.15 14.34 -4.59
N SER A 52 19.70 14.15 -3.38
CA SER A 52 21.03 14.66 -3.03
C SER A 52 22.19 13.97 -3.78
N ARG A 53 21.91 12.85 -4.44
CA ARG A 53 22.94 12.07 -5.13
C ARG A 53 23.43 12.81 -6.39
N PRO A 54 24.75 12.85 -6.65
CA PRO A 54 25.30 13.55 -7.82
C PRO A 54 24.77 13.05 -9.17
N ASP A 55 24.40 11.77 -9.25
CA ASP A 55 23.91 11.12 -10.46
C ASP A 55 22.40 11.25 -10.69
N TYR A 56 21.64 11.80 -9.72
CA TYR A 56 20.19 11.86 -9.78
C TYR A 56 19.68 12.64 -11.00
N ALA A 57 20.20 13.85 -11.22
CA ALA A 57 19.73 14.73 -12.30
C ALA A 57 19.92 14.10 -13.69
N ASP A 58 21.08 13.49 -13.92
CA ASP A 58 21.38 12.81 -15.18
C ASP A 58 20.49 11.57 -15.38
N ASN A 59 20.27 10.80 -14.32
CA ASN A 59 19.42 9.62 -14.38
C ASN A 59 17.96 9.99 -14.62
N LEU A 60 17.46 11.04 -13.96
CA LEU A 60 16.12 11.57 -14.17
C LEU A 60 15.95 12.02 -15.62
N ALA A 61 16.88 12.81 -16.15
CA ALA A 61 16.83 13.29 -17.53
C ALA A 61 16.79 12.14 -18.55
N LYS A 62 17.63 11.11 -18.37
CA LYS A 62 17.65 9.92 -19.24
C LYS A 62 16.34 9.13 -19.14
N ALA A 63 15.84 8.91 -17.93
CA ALA A 63 14.59 8.19 -17.70
C ALA A 63 13.41 8.92 -18.33
N THR A 64 13.33 10.25 -18.17
CA THR A 64 12.29 11.08 -18.81
C THR A 64 12.37 10.98 -20.32
N ALA A 65 13.55 11.14 -20.92
CA ALA A 65 13.72 11.05 -22.37
C ALA A 65 13.23 9.71 -22.94
N ILE A 66 13.52 8.60 -22.24
CA ILE A 66 13.05 7.27 -22.62
C ILE A 66 11.53 7.16 -22.45
N ALA A 67 11.00 7.56 -21.28
CA ALA A 67 9.57 7.44 -20.96
C ALA A 67 8.67 8.27 -21.89
N THR A 68 9.16 9.41 -22.37
CA THR A 68 8.43 10.30 -23.28
C THR A 68 8.82 10.13 -24.75
N SER A 69 9.60 9.10 -25.10
CA SER A 69 10.07 8.90 -26.47
C SER A 69 8.91 8.61 -27.43
N LYS A 70 8.92 9.30 -28.58
CA LYS A 70 7.97 9.08 -29.69
C LYS A 70 8.31 7.85 -30.53
N GLU A 71 9.51 7.31 -30.38
CA GLU A 71 9.98 6.13 -31.13
C GLU A 71 9.48 4.82 -30.51
N ARG A 72 8.79 4.89 -29.37
CA ARG A 72 8.24 3.73 -28.69
C ARG A 72 7.21 3.03 -29.58
N ILE A 73 7.42 1.75 -29.83
CA ILE A 73 6.46 0.91 -30.56
C ILE A 73 5.21 0.77 -29.70
N ALA A 74 4.07 1.22 -30.21
CA ALA A 74 2.78 0.98 -29.60
C ALA A 74 2.41 -0.49 -29.80
N TYR A 75 2.39 -1.25 -28.71
CA TYR A 75 1.78 -2.58 -28.70
C TYR A 75 0.27 -2.41 -28.70
N GLY A 76 -0.41 -3.22 -29.50
CA GLY A 76 -1.86 -3.17 -29.62
C GLY A 76 -2.46 -4.55 -29.84
N THR A 77 -3.78 -4.61 -29.75
CA THR A 77 -4.58 -5.80 -30.00
C THR A 77 -5.37 -5.64 -31.29
N ILE A 78 -5.49 -6.73 -32.07
CA ILE A 78 -6.30 -6.73 -33.29
C ILE A 78 -7.77 -6.96 -32.94
N ARG A 79 -8.65 -6.08 -33.40
CA ARG A 79 -10.12 -6.23 -33.33
C ARG A 79 -10.73 -5.79 -34.66
N ASP A 80 -11.54 -6.66 -35.26
CA ASP A 80 -12.24 -6.43 -36.54
C ASP A 80 -11.32 -5.91 -37.68
N GLY A 81 -10.06 -6.36 -37.71
CA GLY A 81 -9.07 -5.97 -38.71
C GLY A 81 -8.31 -4.67 -38.42
N TYR A 82 -8.55 -4.02 -37.27
CA TYR A 82 -7.85 -2.80 -36.83
C TYR A 82 -6.99 -3.08 -35.58
N VAL A 83 -5.92 -2.30 -35.39
CA VAL A 83 -5.03 -2.37 -34.21
C VAL A 83 -5.40 -1.26 -33.22
N TYR A 84 -5.59 -1.63 -31.96
CA TYR A 84 -5.90 -0.74 -30.82
C TYR A 84 -4.88 -0.84 -29.70
#